data_AF-A0AAW7U358-F1
#
_entry.id   AF-A0AAW7U358-F1
#
_cell.length_a   1.000
_cell.length_b   1.000
_cell.length_c   1.000
_cell.angle_alpha   90.00
_cell.angle_beta   90.00
_cell.angle_gamma   90.00
#
_symmetry.space_group_name_H-M   'P 1'
#
loop_
_entity.id
_entity.type
_entity.pdbx_description
1 polymer ?
#
loop_
_entity_poly.entity_id
_entity_poly.type
_entity_poly.pdbx_seq_one_letter_code
_entity_poly.pdbx_strand_id
1 'polypeptide(L)'
;MTDISPFANRLGKNIKHYLKWARRNHIEAWRMYDRDIPQFPFAIDVYGDQVHLQEYDTGWLMQPEEYKAWLADVLEAISFVTGFAPEQIHFKRRERQKGAQQYEKTGKQSEDFIITENGRKFWVNLDKYLDTGLFLDHRNTRKKVGEMASDKRFLNLFSYTGSFTVYAATGGAVSSETVDLSNTYLDWAKRNFELNQIDINRHQIIRADVFQYLQTASEQGKRFDLIVMDPPSFSNSKKMLDILDIQSDHTHLIDGAMGLLASDGLLFFSNNLRSFELCASVLEKYSVKDVSKQSVPDDFRNKKIHRCWEIRHNP
;
A
#
# COMPACT_ATOMS: atom_id res chain seq x y z
N MET A 1 -34.90 -8.05 -0.08
CA MET A 1 -33.62 -8.63 0.39
C MET A 1 -32.84 -9.11 -0.82
N THR A 2 -31.62 -8.61 -0.99
CA THR A 2 -30.67 -9.06 -2.01
C THR A 2 -30.30 -10.52 -1.73
N ASP A 3 -30.35 -11.40 -2.73
CA ASP A 3 -29.88 -12.78 -2.56
C ASP A 3 -28.39 -12.82 -2.21
N ILE A 4 -28.06 -13.31 -1.01
CA ILE A 4 -26.69 -13.40 -0.49
C ILE A 4 -25.92 -14.61 -1.03
N SER A 5 -26.63 -15.59 -1.61
CA SER A 5 -26.06 -16.87 -2.03
C SER A 5 -24.91 -16.73 -3.04
N PRO A 6 -24.98 -15.85 -4.06
CA PRO A 6 -23.87 -15.63 -4.99
C PRO A 6 -22.60 -15.15 -4.28
N PHE A 7 -22.75 -14.24 -3.31
CA PHE A 7 -21.64 -13.71 -2.52
C PHE A 7 -21.00 -14.79 -1.65
N ALA A 8 -21.81 -15.51 -0.85
CA ALA A 8 -21.32 -16.60 0.00
C ALA A 8 -20.59 -17.70 -0.82
N ASN A 9 -21.17 -18.10 -1.96
CA ASN A 9 -20.56 -19.07 -2.86
C ASN A 9 -19.22 -18.59 -3.44
N ARG A 10 -19.12 -17.31 -3.83
CA ARG A 10 -17.88 -16.73 -4.35
C ARG A 10 -16.81 -16.65 -3.26
N LEU A 11 -17.19 -16.19 -2.07
CA LEU A 11 -16.32 -16.12 -0.89
C LEU A 11 -15.74 -17.50 -0.55
N GLY A 12 -16.60 -18.53 -0.52
CA GLY A 12 -16.21 -19.91 -0.21
C GLY A 12 -15.24 -20.51 -1.22
N LYS A 13 -15.36 -20.15 -2.51
CA LYS A 13 -14.37 -20.53 -3.54
C LYS A 13 -13.04 -19.80 -3.33
N ASN A 14 -13.09 -18.50 -3.11
CA ASN A 14 -11.89 -17.67 -2.97
C ASN A 14 -11.08 -18.06 -1.73
N ILE A 15 -11.70 -18.21 -0.55
CA ILE A 15 -10.97 -18.58 0.69
C ILE A 15 -10.26 -19.93 0.55
N LYS A 16 -10.92 -20.95 -0.04
CA LYS A 16 -10.30 -22.28 -0.26
C LYS A 16 -9.06 -22.20 -1.16
N HIS A 17 -9.09 -21.33 -2.16
CA HIS A 17 -7.97 -21.14 -3.08
C HIS A 17 -6.85 -20.32 -2.43
N TYR A 18 -7.16 -19.12 -1.96
CA TYR A 18 -6.17 -18.17 -1.49
C TYR A 18 -5.59 -18.53 -0.13
N LEU A 19 -6.30 -19.21 0.76
CA LEU A 19 -5.72 -19.72 2.01
C LEU A 19 -4.57 -20.70 1.73
N LYS A 20 -4.73 -21.60 0.76
CA LYS A 20 -3.66 -22.53 0.34
C LYS A 20 -2.52 -21.78 -0.33
N TRP A 21 -2.81 -20.77 -1.14
CA TRP A 21 -1.80 -19.92 -1.76
C TRP A 21 -1.00 -19.11 -0.74
N ALA A 22 -1.67 -18.45 0.21
CA ALA A 22 -1.07 -17.62 1.24
C ALA A 22 -0.14 -18.44 2.14
N ARG A 23 -0.58 -19.63 2.58
CA ARG A 23 0.26 -20.58 3.34
C ARG A 23 1.51 -21.00 2.59
N ARG A 24 1.42 -21.33 1.29
CA ARG A 24 2.57 -21.70 0.46
C ARG A 24 3.57 -20.57 0.25
N ASN A 25 3.11 -19.33 0.32
CA ASN A 25 3.93 -18.14 0.13
C ASN A 25 4.34 -17.47 1.45
N HIS A 26 4.02 -18.05 2.61
CA HIS A 26 4.30 -17.47 3.94
C HIS A 26 3.73 -16.04 4.09
N ILE A 27 2.45 -15.88 3.74
CA ILE A 27 1.70 -14.62 3.79
C ILE A 27 0.55 -14.77 4.79
N GLU A 28 0.47 -13.86 5.76
CA GLU A 28 -0.64 -13.80 6.72
C GLU A 28 -1.68 -12.73 6.35
N ALA A 29 -1.31 -11.76 5.50
CA ALA A 29 -2.21 -10.69 5.05
C ALA A 29 -2.47 -10.74 3.54
N TRP A 30 -3.72 -10.94 3.11
CA TRP A 30 -4.08 -11.17 1.69
C TRP A 30 -5.54 -10.82 1.35
N ARG A 31 -5.81 -10.55 0.06
CA ARG A 31 -7.12 -10.18 -0.48
C ARG A 31 -7.97 -11.43 -0.75
N MET A 32 -9.07 -11.58 -0.03
CA MET A 32 -10.00 -12.69 -0.22
C MET A 32 -11.08 -12.39 -1.26
N TYR A 33 -11.54 -11.15 -1.35
CA TYR A 33 -12.60 -10.73 -2.26
C TYR A 33 -12.37 -9.29 -2.70
N ASP A 34 -12.53 -9.01 -3.99
CA ASP A 34 -12.23 -7.72 -4.62
C ASP A 34 -13.30 -7.37 -5.66
N ARG A 35 -14.47 -6.95 -5.14
CA ARG A 35 -15.66 -6.56 -5.91
C ARG A 35 -16.00 -7.57 -7.00
N ASP A 36 -15.90 -8.86 -6.67
CA ASP A 36 -16.12 -9.95 -7.62
C ASP A 36 -17.55 -9.91 -8.19
N ILE A 37 -18.51 -9.50 -7.37
CA ILE A 37 -19.93 -9.41 -7.68
C ILE A 37 -20.38 -7.95 -7.54
N PRO A 38 -20.99 -7.35 -8.57
CA PRO A 38 -21.40 -5.94 -8.54
C PRO A 38 -22.27 -5.57 -7.35
N GLN A 39 -23.26 -6.41 -7.00
CA GLN A 39 -24.20 -6.23 -5.88
C GLN A 39 -23.51 -6.19 -4.51
N PHE A 40 -22.28 -6.67 -4.42
CA PHE A 40 -21.49 -6.73 -3.20
C PHE A 40 -20.16 -6.00 -3.45
N PRO A 41 -20.19 -4.65 -3.41
CA PRO A 41 -19.06 -3.79 -3.77
C PRO A 41 -18.04 -3.71 -2.63
N PHE A 42 -17.61 -4.88 -2.15
CA PHE A 42 -16.68 -5.00 -1.03
C PHE A 42 -15.26 -5.35 -1.49
N ALA A 43 -14.31 -4.94 -0.67
CA ALA A 43 -12.97 -5.44 -0.58
C ALA A 43 -12.88 -6.20 0.75
N ILE A 44 -12.45 -7.46 0.73
CA ILE A 44 -12.29 -8.27 1.96
C ILE A 44 -10.86 -8.74 2.03
N ASP A 45 -10.14 -8.27 3.04
CA ASP A 45 -8.76 -8.63 3.33
C ASP A 45 -8.70 -9.46 4.60
N VAL A 46 -7.89 -10.51 4.59
CA VAL A 46 -7.55 -11.31 5.77
C VAL A 46 -6.23 -10.78 6.33
N TYR A 47 -6.13 -10.65 7.65
CA TYR A 47 -4.91 -10.29 8.38
C TYR A 47 -4.75 -11.25 9.57
N GLY A 48 -4.02 -12.34 9.36
CA GLY A 48 -3.87 -13.38 10.39
C GLY A 48 -5.22 -14.00 10.74
N ASP A 49 -5.67 -13.77 11.98
CA ASP A 49 -6.96 -14.21 12.50
C ASP A 49 -8.08 -13.15 12.43
N GLN A 50 -7.83 -12.02 11.76
CA GLN A 50 -8.76 -10.92 11.58
C GLN A 50 -9.19 -10.72 10.12
N VAL A 51 -10.33 -10.08 9.92
CA VAL A 51 -10.85 -9.68 8.60
C VAL A 51 -11.07 -8.18 8.57
N HIS A 52 -10.60 -7.53 7.51
CA HIS A 52 -10.94 -6.15 7.18
C HIS A 52 -11.90 -6.13 6.00
N LEU A 53 -13.15 -5.71 6.26
CA LEU A 53 -14.22 -5.56 5.29
C LEU A 53 -14.35 -4.09 4.91
N GLN A 54 -14.02 -3.74 3.67
CA GLN A 54 -14.16 -2.39 3.14
C GLN A 54 -15.29 -2.31 2.12
N GLU A 55 -16.26 -1.41 2.34
CA GLU A 55 -17.28 -1.06 1.34
C GLU A 55 -16.77 0.08 0.43
N TYR A 56 -16.94 -0.10 -0.88
CA TYR A 56 -16.79 0.99 -1.85
C TYR A 56 -18.13 1.66 -2.11
N ASP A 57 -18.16 2.99 -2.01
CA ASP A 57 -19.31 3.80 -2.40
C ASP A 57 -19.62 3.63 -3.90
N THR A 58 -20.79 3.05 -4.19
CA THR A 58 -21.34 2.86 -5.54
C THR A 58 -22.30 3.98 -5.96
N GLY A 59 -22.60 4.94 -5.07
CA GLY A 59 -23.67 5.92 -5.25
C GLY A 59 -25.07 5.33 -5.11
N TRP A 60 -25.20 4.08 -4.65
CA TRP A 60 -26.50 3.45 -4.45
C TRP A 60 -27.20 4.02 -3.24
N LEU A 61 -28.50 4.30 -3.41
CA LEU A 61 -29.37 4.76 -2.35
C LEU A 61 -30.19 3.58 -1.87
N MET A 62 -29.86 3.05 -0.69
CA MET A 62 -30.66 2.09 0.05
C MET A 62 -31.30 2.81 1.23
N GLN A 63 -32.51 2.41 1.61
CA GLN A 63 -33.10 2.91 2.86
C GLN A 63 -32.23 2.44 4.05
N PRO A 64 -32.08 3.23 5.13
CA PRO A 64 -31.18 2.89 6.24
C PRO A 64 -31.43 1.49 6.84
N GLU A 65 -32.69 1.10 6.98
CA GLU A 65 -33.11 -0.19 7.51
C GLU A 65 -32.77 -1.35 6.56
N GLU A 66 -32.95 -1.13 5.25
CA GLU A 66 -32.60 -2.10 4.21
C GLU A 66 -31.08 -2.30 4.14
N TYR A 67 -30.32 -1.21 4.20
CA TYR A 67 -28.85 -1.24 4.24
C TYR A 67 -28.35 -1.99 5.47
N LYS A 68 -28.93 -1.72 6.65
CA LYS A 68 -28.56 -2.40 7.89
C LYS A 68 -28.83 -3.91 7.82
N ALA A 69 -29.98 -4.31 7.29
CA ALA A 69 -30.31 -5.73 7.10
C ALA A 69 -29.35 -6.40 6.10
N TRP A 70 -29.09 -5.75 4.96
CA TRP A 70 -28.16 -6.25 3.95
C TRP A 70 -26.73 -6.40 4.49
N LEU A 71 -26.23 -5.42 5.25
CA LEU A 71 -24.91 -5.49 5.87
C LEU A 71 -24.84 -6.61 6.93
N ALA A 72 -25.90 -6.82 7.70
CA ALA A 72 -25.98 -7.93 8.64
C ALA A 72 -25.90 -9.29 7.92
N ASP A 73 -26.64 -9.47 6.83
CA ASP A 73 -26.58 -10.68 5.99
C ASP A 73 -25.16 -10.90 5.43
N VAL A 74 -24.46 -9.83 5.02
CA VAL A 74 -23.07 -9.88 4.55
C VAL A 74 -22.11 -10.33 5.65
N LEU A 75 -22.21 -9.76 6.84
CA LEU A 75 -21.35 -10.11 7.99
C LEU A 75 -21.60 -11.55 8.46
N GLU A 76 -22.86 -11.99 8.48
CA GLU A 76 -23.23 -13.37 8.78
C GLU A 76 -22.66 -14.33 7.72
N ALA A 77 -22.81 -14.01 6.44
CA ALA A 77 -22.26 -14.81 5.36
C ALA A 77 -20.72 -14.92 5.43
N ILE A 78 -20.03 -13.83 5.75
CA ILE A 78 -18.57 -13.86 5.97
C ILE A 78 -18.26 -14.80 7.13
N SER A 79 -18.88 -14.61 8.29
CA SER A 79 -18.63 -15.43 9.49
C SER A 79 -18.89 -16.92 9.21
N PHE A 80 -20.03 -17.25 8.61
CA PHE A 80 -20.42 -18.61 8.28
C PHE A 80 -19.47 -19.29 7.30
N VAL A 81 -19.08 -18.60 6.22
CA VAL A 81 -18.23 -19.17 5.17
C VAL A 81 -16.78 -19.31 5.59
N THR A 82 -16.29 -18.36 6.39
CA THR A 82 -14.86 -18.24 6.72
C THR A 82 -14.51 -18.83 8.08
N GLY A 83 -15.47 -18.90 9.00
CA GLY A 83 -15.28 -19.29 10.39
C GLY A 83 -14.75 -18.17 11.29
N PHE A 84 -14.52 -16.96 10.77
CA PHE A 84 -14.20 -15.80 11.60
C PHE A 84 -15.40 -15.42 12.47
N ALA A 85 -15.17 -15.15 13.74
CA ALA A 85 -16.21 -14.64 14.63
C ALA A 85 -16.56 -13.19 14.25
N PRO A 86 -17.80 -12.72 14.51
CA PRO A 86 -18.20 -11.35 14.22
C PRO A 86 -17.27 -10.29 14.81
N GLU A 87 -16.68 -10.56 15.99
CA GLU A 87 -15.75 -9.64 16.66
C GLU A 87 -14.39 -9.53 15.95
N GLN A 88 -14.07 -10.48 15.06
CA GLN A 88 -12.85 -10.50 14.25
C GLN A 88 -13.04 -9.80 12.90
N ILE A 89 -14.24 -9.30 12.61
CA ILE A 89 -14.57 -8.63 11.35
C ILE A 89 -14.63 -7.12 11.58
N HIS A 90 -13.65 -6.42 11.02
CA HIS A 90 -13.49 -4.98 11.09
C HIS A 90 -14.10 -4.33 9.85
N PHE A 91 -15.24 -3.67 10.00
CA PHE A 91 -15.94 -3.02 8.90
C PHE A 91 -15.54 -1.54 8.76
N LYS A 92 -15.19 -1.13 7.53
CA LYS A 92 -14.99 0.26 7.16
C LYS A 92 -15.75 0.63 5.89
N ARG A 93 -16.46 1.75 5.95
CA ARG A 93 -17.07 2.37 4.77
C ARG A 93 -16.14 3.43 4.20
N ARG A 94 -15.84 3.35 2.90
CA ARG A 94 -15.02 4.36 2.23
C ARG A 94 -15.92 5.34 1.47
N GLU A 95 -16.33 6.40 2.14
CA GLU A 95 -17.07 7.49 1.52
C GLU A 95 -16.11 8.46 0.81
N ARG A 96 -16.50 8.96 -0.37
CA ARG A 96 -15.77 10.06 -1.03
C ARG A 96 -15.96 11.32 -0.19
N GLN A 97 -14.90 11.75 0.50
CA GLN A 97 -14.94 12.97 1.31
C GLN A 97 -15.32 14.18 0.45
N LYS A 98 -16.47 14.79 0.74
CA LYS A 98 -16.78 16.18 0.37
C LYS A 98 -16.66 17.01 1.65
N GLY A 99 -15.56 17.76 1.79
CA GLY A 99 -15.34 18.69 2.91
C GLY A 99 -14.57 18.12 4.11
N ALA A 100 -14.58 18.86 5.22
CA ALA A 100 -13.72 18.66 6.40
C ALA A 100 -14.17 17.54 7.38
N GLN A 101 -14.98 16.59 6.93
CA GLN A 101 -15.45 15.50 7.78
C GLN A 101 -14.32 14.49 8.00
N GLN A 102 -13.65 14.65 9.14
CA GLN A 102 -12.71 13.71 9.70
C GLN A 102 -13.47 12.45 10.14
N TYR A 103 -12.94 11.27 9.80
CA TYR A 103 -13.49 9.95 10.13
C TYR A 103 -14.12 9.92 11.53
N GLU A 104 -15.41 9.57 11.60
CA GLU A 104 -15.99 9.10 12.85
C GLU A 104 -15.35 7.76 13.19
N LYS A 105 -14.60 7.73 14.29
CA LYS A 105 -14.05 6.50 14.86
C LYS A 105 -15.24 5.60 15.23
N THR A 106 -15.57 4.64 14.37
CA THR A 106 -16.53 3.59 14.67
C THR A 106 -15.96 2.67 15.74
N GLY A 107 -16.20 3.07 16.99
CA GLY A 107 -16.18 2.30 18.24
C GLY A 107 -15.66 0.86 18.21
N LYS A 108 -14.34 0.71 18.33
CA LYS A 108 -13.60 -0.19 19.25
C LYS A 108 -12.14 0.25 19.19
N GLN A 109 -11.48 0.47 20.33
CA GLN A 109 -10.01 0.61 20.34
C GLN A 109 -9.44 -0.78 20.03
N SER A 110 -9.17 -1.08 18.75
CA SER A 110 -8.33 -2.24 18.45
C SER A 110 -6.86 -1.87 18.63
N GLU A 111 -6.15 -2.83 19.19
CA GLU A 111 -4.71 -2.76 19.39
C GLU A 111 -4.00 -2.99 18.06
N ASP A 112 -2.81 -2.39 17.93
CA ASP A 112 -1.92 -2.74 16.84
C ASP A 112 -1.53 -4.23 17.01
N PHE A 113 -1.48 -4.99 15.93
CA PHE A 113 -1.05 -6.39 15.95
C PHE A 113 -0.07 -6.67 14.82
N ILE A 114 0.64 -7.79 14.93
CA ILE A 114 1.72 -8.15 14.00
C ILE A 114 1.18 -9.15 12.98
N ILE A 115 1.50 -8.92 11.71
CA ILE A 115 1.39 -9.92 10.65
C ILE A 115 2.75 -10.21 10.04
N THR A 116 2.85 -11.36 9.39
CA THR A 116 4.05 -11.80 8.66
C THR A 116 3.80 -11.83 7.16
N GLU A 117 4.75 -11.29 6.39
CA GLU A 117 4.76 -11.33 4.92
C GLU A 117 6.17 -11.70 4.43
N ASN A 118 6.32 -12.87 3.78
CA ASN A 118 7.59 -13.36 3.25
C ASN A 118 8.75 -13.33 4.29
N GLY A 119 8.47 -13.78 5.51
CA GLY A 119 9.44 -13.85 6.61
C GLY A 119 9.74 -12.51 7.32
N ARG A 120 9.06 -11.43 6.94
CA ARG A 120 9.18 -10.10 7.57
C ARG A 120 7.93 -9.77 8.37
N LYS A 121 8.08 -9.01 9.44
CA LYS A 121 6.99 -8.68 10.36
C LYS A 121 6.54 -7.23 10.17
N PHE A 122 5.24 -6.99 10.28
CA PHE A 122 4.66 -5.64 10.14
C PHE A 122 3.58 -5.43 11.20
N TRP A 123 3.62 -4.27 11.85
CA TRP A 123 2.50 -3.77 12.64
C TRP A 123 1.37 -3.32 11.71
N VAL A 124 0.16 -3.77 12.00
CA VAL A 124 -1.08 -3.37 11.32
C VAL A 124 -2.11 -2.92 12.35
N ASN A 125 -3.06 -2.09 11.92
CA ASN A 125 -4.22 -1.71 12.73
C ASN A 125 -5.45 -1.56 11.81
N LEU A 126 -6.51 -2.31 12.10
CA LEU A 126 -7.66 -2.39 11.22
C LEU A 126 -8.74 -1.33 11.47
N ASP A 127 -8.65 -0.52 12.53
CA ASP A 127 -9.72 0.44 12.90
C ASP A 127 -9.24 1.89 13.02
N LYS A 128 -8.09 2.12 13.65
CA LYS A 128 -7.63 3.44 14.11
C LYS A 128 -7.29 4.43 13.00
N TYR A 129 -6.83 3.93 11.85
CA TYR A 129 -6.33 4.73 10.74
C TYR A 129 -7.17 4.52 9.48
N LEU A 130 -7.00 5.38 8.48
CA LEU A 130 -7.66 5.21 7.18
C LEU A 130 -7.27 3.88 6.53
N ASP A 131 -5.97 3.66 6.39
CA ASP A 131 -5.39 2.42 5.87
C ASP A 131 -4.84 1.55 7.00
N THR A 132 -4.56 0.29 6.71
CA THR A 132 -4.27 -0.75 7.71
C THR A 132 -2.82 -0.79 8.19
N GLY A 133 -1.92 -0.01 7.59
CA GLY A 133 -0.48 -0.05 7.85
C GLY A 133 0.33 -0.83 6.83
N LEU A 134 -0.31 -1.59 5.93
CA LEU A 134 0.37 -2.33 4.85
C LEU A 134 -0.50 -2.42 3.59
N PHE A 135 -0.04 -1.83 2.48
CA PHE A 135 -0.71 -1.94 1.18
C PHE A 135 -0.43 -3.31 0.55
N LEU A 136 -1.41 -4.20 0.63
CA LEU A 136 -1.28 -5.60 0.19
C LEU A 136 -1.02 -5.74 -1.31
N ASP A 137 -1.47 -4.77 -2.12
CA ASP A 137 -1.31 -4.79 -3.57
C ASP A 137 0.14 -4.55 -4.02
N HIS A 138 1.01 -3.95 -3.18
CA HIS A 138 2.42 -3.75 -3.50
C HIS A 138 3.35 -4.92 -3.12
N ARG A 139 2.80 -6.06 -2.68
CA ARG A 139 3.58 -7.18 -2.14
C ARG A 139 4.63 -7.73 -3.12
N ASN A 140 4.30 -7.85 -4.41
CA ASN A 140 5.26 -8.33 -5.41
C ASN A 140 6.41 -7.34 -5.60
N THR A 141 6.10 -6.03 -5.66
CA THR A 141 7.13 -4.98 -5.76
C THR A 141 8.02 -4.97 -4.52
N ARG A 142 7.45 -5.08 -3.30
CA ARG A 142 8.22 -5.19 -2.06
C ARG A 142 9.19 -6.37 -2.09
N LYS A 143 8.70 -7.55 -2.49
CA LYS A 143 9.53 -8.75 -2.63
C LYS A 143 10.68 -8.52 -3.60
N LYS A 144 10.39 -7.96 -4.78
CA LYS A 144 11.41 -7.64 -5.79
C LYS A 144 12.46 -6.64 -5.29
N VAL A 145 12.03 -5.59 -4.59
CA VAL A 145 12.94 -4.63 -3.95
C VAL A 145 13.88 -5.35 -2.98
N GLY A 146 13.35 -6.22 -2.12
CA GLY A 146 14.17 -7.01 -1.20
C GLY A 146 15.17 -7.94 -1.90
N GLU A 147 14.77 -8.60 -2.99
CA GLU A 147 15.66 -9.47 -3.80
C GLU A 147 16.79 -8.69 -4.50
N MET A 148 16.57 -7.41 -4.80
CA MET A 148 17.53 -6.57 -5.50
C MET A 148 18.40 -5.71 -4.58
N ALA A 149 18.11 -5.70 -3.28
CA ALA A 149 18.67 -4.72 -2.34
C ALA A 149 20.08 -5.04 -1.84
N SER A 150 20.58 -6.27 -2.00
CA SER A 150 21.92 -6.66 -1.52
C SER A 150 22.98 -5.66 -1.98
N ASP A 151 23.76 -5.16 -1.02
CA ASP A 151 24.87 -4.23 -1.22
C ASP A 151 24.49 -2.87 -1.83
N LYS A 152 23.20 -2.51 -1.82
CA LYS A 152 22.69 -1.24 -2.36
C LYS A 152 22.39 -0.20 -1.30
N ARG A 153 22.60 1.07 -1.63
CA ARG A 153 22.06 2.23 -0.92
C ARG A 153 20.63 2.47 -1.39
N PHE A 154 19.68 2.37 -0.46
CA PHE A 154 18.25 2.39 -0.79
C PHE A 154 17.59 3.73 -0.40
N LEU A 155 16.73 4.27 -1.26
CA LEU A 155 15.89 5.42 -0.94
C LEU A 155 14.41 5.07 -1.08
N ASN A 156 13.62 5.38 -0.06
CA ASN A 156 12.18 5.17 -0.03
C ASN A 156 11.46 6.52 0.16
N LEU A 157 10.83 7.02 -0.89
CA LEU A 157 10.10 8.28 -0.91
C LEU A 157 8.60 8.04 -0.78
N PHE A 158 7.90 8.91 -0.03
CA PHE A 158 6.50 8.71 0.36
C PHE A 158 6.31 7.38 1.11
N SER A 159 7.22 7.13 2.04
CA SER A 159 7.48 5.79 2.57
C SER A 159 6.36 5.18 3.42
N TYR A 160 5.38 5.98 3.86
CA TYR A 160 4.32 5.53 4.75
C TYR A 160 4.90 4.81 5.98
N THR A 161 4.52 3.57 6.22
CA THR A 161 5.00 2.74 7.35
C THR A 161 6.33 2.04 7.09
N GLY A 162 7.07 2.44 6.05
CA GLY A 162 8.42 1.96 5.76
C GLY A 162 8.51 0.53 5.22
N SER A 163 7.42 -0.04 4.72
CA SER A 163 7.37 -1.46 4.33
C SER A 163 8.38 -1.85 3.23
N PHE A 164 8.61 -0.98 2.25
CA PHE A 164 9.68 -1.19 1.26
C PHE A 164 11.08 -1.17 1.88
N THR A 165 11.32 -0.28 2.85
CA THR A 165 12.61 -0.24 3.55
C THR A 165 12.85 -1.49 4.38
N VAL A 166 11.82 -2.04 5.03
CA VAL A 166 11.94 -3.34 5.73
C VAL A 166 12.40 -4.42 4.76
N TYR A 167 11.82 -4.49 3.56
CA TYR A 167 12.25 -5.44 2.54
C TYR A 167 13.68 -5.19 2.06
N ALA A 168 14.06 -3.94 1.80
CA ALA A 168 15.40 -3.59 1.34
C ALA A 168 16.48 -3.90 2.39
N ALA A 169 16.28 -3.46 3.64
CA ALA A 169 17.23 -3.66 4.73
C ALA A 169 17.43 -5.16 5.04
N THR A 170 16.34 -5.92 5.19
CA THR A 170 16.42 -7.37 5.41
C THR A 170 16.87 -8.14 4.17
N GLY A 171 16.84 -7.51 2.99
CA GLY A 171 17.38 -8.02 1.73
C GLY A 171 18.88 -7.73 1.52
N GLY A 172 19.54 -7.07 2.47
CA GLY A 172 20.98 -6.82 2.43
C GLY A 172 21.39 -5.41 1.97
N ALA A 173 20.47 -4.43 1.92
CA ALA A 173 20.85 -3.04 1.67
C ALA A 173 21.90 -2.56 2.69
N VAL A 174 22.96 -1.90 2.23
CA VAL A 174 24.04 -1.40 3.10
C VAL A 174 23.62 -0.18 3.91
N SER A 175 22.67 0.60 3.39
CA SER A 175 22.05 1.73 4.05
C SER A 175 20.72 2.06 3.41
N SER A 176 19.89 2.82 4.12
CA SER A 176 18.68 3.38 3.51
C SER A 176 18.27 4.71 4.08
N GLU A 177 17.57 5.51 3.28
CA GLU A 177 16.84 6.69 3.75
C GLU A 177 15.34 6.51 3.49
N THR A 178 14.53 6.67 4.54
CA THR A 178 13.08 6.46 4.53
C THR A 178 12.39 7.78 4.81
N VAL A 179 11.75 8.36 3.79
CA VAL A 179 11.28 9.74 3.81
C VAL A 179 9.75 9.79 3.79
N ASP A 180 9.17 10.51 4.73
CA ASP A 180 7.74 10.83 4.77
C ASP A 180 7.51 12.17 5.51
N LEU A 181 6.34 12.77 5.33
CA LEU A 181 5.97 14.02 6.00
C LEU A 181 5.29 13.78 7.36
N SER A 182 4.71 12.60 7.55
CA SER A 182 3.86 12.23 8.69
C SER A 182 4.67 11.61 9.83
N ASN A 183 4.78 12.30 10.97
CA ASN A 183 5.35 11.71 12.20
C ASN A 183 4.67 10.40 12.57
N THR A 184 3.34 10.33 12.45
CA THR A 184 2.58 9.12 12.77
C THR A 184 3.04 7.92 11.95
N TYR A 185 3.35 8.11 10.68
CA TYR A 185 3.82 7.03 9.80
C TYR A 185 5.30 6.72 10.01
N LEU A 186 6.13 7.73 10.27
CA LEU A 186 7.55 7.53 10.61
C LEU A 186 7.73 6.82 11.96
N ASP A 187 6.92 7.13 12.97
CA ASP A 187 6.89 6.41 14.24
C ASP A 187 6.45 4.96 14.04
N TRP A 188 5.51 4.73 13.12
CA TRP A 188 5.10 3.37 12.72
C TRP A 188 6.23 2.64 11.97
N ALA A 189 6.92 3.29 11.04
CA ALA A 189 8.07 2.75 10.34
C ALA A 189 9.18 2.37 11.32
N LYS A 190 9.44 3.20 12.33
CA LYS A 190 10.39 2.89 13.40
C LYS A 190 10.03 1.61 14.15
N ARG A 191 8.77 1.43 14.53
CA ARG A 191 8.29 0.18 15.16
C ARG A 191 8.43 -1.03 14.23
N ASN A 192 8.20 -0.86 12.92
CA ASN A 192 8.46 -1.91 11.94
C ASN A 192 9.96 -2.24 11.82
N PHE A 193 10.85 -1.25 11.97
CA PHE A 193 12.30 -1.47 11.95
C PHE A 193 12.74 -2.26 13.19
N GLU A 194 12.22 -1.89 14.36
CA GLU A 194 12.45 -2.60 15.62
C GLU A 194 12.00 -4.07 15.53
N LEU A 195 10.81 -4.34 14.96
CA LEU A 195 10.30 -5.71 14.75
C LEU A 195 11.22 -6.60 13.91
N ASN A 196 11.96 -6.00 12.98
CA ASN A 196 12.83 -6.71 12.03
C ASN A 196 14.32 -6.52 12.34
N GLN A 197 14.65 -6.01 13.54
CA GLN A 197 16.03 -5.81 14.01
C GLN A 197 16.89 -4.96 13.07
N ILE A 198 16.28 -3.94 12.46
CA ILE A 198 16.95 -3.05 11.51
C ILE A 198 17.74 -1.98 12.27
N ASP A 199 19.04 -1.83 11.96
CA ASP A 199 19.90 -0.81 12.55
C ASP A 199 19.57 0.60 12.02
N ILE A 200 18.95 1.41 12.87
CA ILE A 200 18.52 2.78 12.56
C ILE A 200 19.69 3.74 12.25
N ASN A 201 20.93 3.40 12.60
CA ASN A 201 22.08 4.22 12.22
C ASN A 201 22.43 4.08 10.73
N ARG A 202 22.20 2.88 10.16
CA ARG A 202 22.39 2.58 8.74
C ARG A 202 21.12 2.84 7.93
N HIS A 203 19.96 2.64 8.54
CA HIS A 203 18.65 2.77 7.92
C HIS A 203 17.89 3.94 8.56
N GLN A 204 18.10 5.13 8.01
CA GLN A 204 17.61 6.37 8.57
C GLN A 204 16.15 6.62 8.22
N ILE A 205 15.43 7.23 9.17
CA ILE A 205 14.05 7.70 9.03
C ILE A 205 14.09 9.22 9.04
N ILE A 206 13.59 9.84 7.98
CA ILE A 206 13.72 11.26 7.71
C ILE A 206 12.34 11.87 7.54
N ARG A 207 12.06 12.89 8.36
CA ARG A 207 10.84 13.67 8.22
C ARG A 207 11.09 14.84 7.29
N ALA A 208 10.55 14.77 6.08
CA ALA A 208 10.65 15.85 5.11
C ALA A 208 9.49 15.83 4.11
N ASP A 209 9.22 16.99 3.52
CA ASP A 209 8.53 17.04 2.24
C ASP A 209 9.45 16.44 1.17
N VAL A 210 8.92 15.59 0.28
CA VAL A 210 9.74 14.85 -0.67
C VAL A 210 10.40 15.77 -1.71
N PHE A 211 9.75 16.85 -2.15
CA PHE A 211 10.36 17.79 -3.08
C PHE A 211 11.56 18.49 -2.43
N GLN A 212 11.39 18.96 -1.20
CA GLN A 212 12.50 19.57 -0.43
C GLN A 212 13.63 18.56 -0.17
N TYR A 213 13.29 17.31 0.15
CA TYR A 213 14.26 16.26 0.36
C TYR A 213 15.08 15.99 -0.90
N LEU A 214 14.44 15.86 -2.06
CA LEU A 214 15.12 15.63 -3.34
C LEU A 214 16.12 16.75 -3.65
N GLN A 215 15.71 18.01 -3.47
CA GLN A 215 16.59 19.16 -3.63
C GLN A 215 17.79 19.10 -2.67
N THR A 216 17.53 18.96 -1.37
CA THR A 216 18.56 18.95 -0.33
C THR A 216 19.55 17.80 -0.52
N ALA A 217 19.04 16.61 -0.84
CA ALA A 217 19.87 15.43 -1.10
C ALA A 217 20.76 15.62 -2.34
N SER A 218 20.27 16.33 -3.36
CA SER A 218 21.04 16.66 -4.56
C SER A 218 22.18 17.63 -4.24
N GLU A 219 21.89 18.70 -3.48
CA GLU A 219 22.88 19.67 -2.99
C GLU A 219 23.95 19.02 -2.11
N GLN A 220 23.57 17.99 -1.35
CA GLN A 220 24.49 17.18 -0.54
C GLN A 220 25.27 16.13 -1.35
N GLY A 221 25.02 16.01 -2.66
CA GLY A 221 25.69 15.03 -3.52
C GLY A 221 25.32 13.57 -3.21
N LYS A 222 24.18 13.32 -2.56
CA LYS A 222 23.74 11.96 -2.21
C LYS A 222 23.49 11.13 -3.47
N ARG A 223 23.77 9.83 -3.39
CA ARG A 223 23.53 8.86 -4.46
C ARG A 223 22.97 7.56 -3.91
N PHE A 224 22.03 6.96 -4.65
CA PHE A 224 21.35 5.73 -4.31
C PHE A 224 21.35 4.77 -5.49
N ASP A 225 21.40 3.48 -5.21
CA ASP A 225 21.48 2.42 -6.22
C ASP A 225 20.10 1.81 -6.51
N LEU A 226 19.17 1.97 -5.56
CA LEU A 226 17.79 1.54 -5.67
C LEU A 226 16.87 2.56 -5.00
N ILE A 227 15.86 3.03 -5.73
CA ILE A 227 14.89 4.01 -5.24
C ILE A 227 13.48 3.44 -5.42
N VAL A 228 12.62 3.61 -4.41
CA VAL A 228 11.17 3.44 -4.53
C VAL A 228 10.50 4.78 -4.30
N MET A 229 9.55 5.13 -5.16
CA MET A 229 8.73 6.32 -5.06
C MET A 229 7.27 5.96 -5.37
N ASP A 230 6.44 5.95 -4.33
CA ASP A 230 5.02 5.60 -4.39
C ASP A 230 4.13 6.74 -3.82
N PRO A 231 4.07 7.90 -4.49
CA PRO A 231 3.29 9.03 -4.01
C PRO A 231 1.78 8.77 -3.99
N PRO A 232 1.04 9.43 -3.08
CA PRO A 232 -0.41 9.46 -3.17
C PRO A 232 -0.85 10.19 -4.44
N SER A 233 -2.03 9.86 -4.97
CA SER A 233 -2.60 10.53 -6.15
C SER A 233 -2.74 12.04 -5.95
N PHE A 234 -3.13 12.45 -4.75
CA PHE A 234 -3.29 13.84 -4.37
C PHE A 234 -2.92 14.00 -2.90
N SER A 235 -2.24 15.08 -2.53
CA SER A 235 -1.99 15.42 -1.13
C SER A 235 -2.15 16.92 -0.91
N ASN A 236 -3.02 17.27 0.03
CA ASN A 236 -3.28 18.64 0.48
C ASN A 236 -2.78 18.87 1.91
N SER A 237 -1.70 18.18 2.30
CA SER A 237 -1.13 18.33 3.63
C SER A 237 -0.73 19.79 3.87
N LYS A 238 -1.27 20.41 4.92
CA LYS A 238 -0.92 21.78 5.36
C LYS A 238 0.57 21.97 5.63
N LYS A 239 1.35 20.88 5.69
CA LYS A 239 2.79 20.85 5.93
C LYS A 239 3.61 20.75 4.64
N MET A 240 2.99 20.54 3.49
CA MET A 240 3.64 20.64 2.19
C MET A 240 3.69 22.11 1.77
N LEU A 241 4.73 22.48 1.02
CA LEU A 241 4.84 23.84 0.47
C LEU A 241 3.76 24.12 -0.57
N ASP A 242 3.38 23.11 -1.34
CA ASP A 242 2.36 23.15 -2.38
C ASP A 242 1.50 21.89 -2.36
N ILE A 243 0.37 21.91 -3.08
CA ILE A 243 -0.50 20.74 -3.28
C ILE A 243 0.19 19.78 -4.25
N LEU A 244 0.26 18.50 -3.90
CA LEU A 244 0.73 17.45 -4.81
C LEU A 244 -0.44 16.97 -5.66
N ASP A 245 -0.27 17.06 -6.98
CA ASP A 245 -1.06 16.34 -7.97
C ASP A 245 -0.11 15.44 -8.78
N ILE A 246 -0.24 14.12 -8.61
CA ILE A 246 0.71 13.20 -9.23
C ILE A 246 0.72 13.30 -10.76
N GLN A 247 -0.39 13.69 -11.39
CA GLN A 247 -0.45 13.80 -12.84
C GLN A 247 0.38 14.99 -13.36
N SER A 248 0.37 16.14 -12.67
CA SER A 248 1.20 17.29 -13.06
C SER A 248 2.64 17.15 -12.60
N ASP A 249 2.87 16.57 -11.42
CA ASP A 249 4.13 16.72 -10.71
C ASP A 249 5.10 15.54 -10.89
N HIS A 250 4.64 14.41 -11.45
CA HIS A 250 5.46 13.20 -11.57
C HIS A 250 6.76 13.43 -12.35
N THR A 251 6.78 14.28 -13.38
CA THR A 251 8.01 14.55 -14.13
C THR A 251 9.07 15.18 -13.23
N HIS A 252 8.71 16.15 -12.39
CA HIS A 252 9.65 16.79 -11.47
C HIS A 252 10.14 15.81 -10.39
N LEU A 253 9.23 15.01 -9.84
CA LEU A 253 9.57 13.96 -8.86
C LEU A 253 10.52 12.91 -9.45
N ILE A 254 10.23 12.42 -10.66
CA ILE A 254 11.07 11.45 -11.37
C ILE A 254 12.42 12.06 -11.69
N ASP A 255 12.47 13.25 -12.28
CA ASP A 255 13.74 13.93 -12.61
C ASP A 255 14.60 14.14 -11.33
N GLY A 256 13.98 14.55 -10.22
CA GLY A 256 14.65 14.70 -8.93
C GLY A 256 15.21 13.38 -8.40
N ALA A 257 14.42 12.31 -8.42
CA ALA A 257 14.85 10.98 -8.00
C ALA A 257 15.97 10.43 -8.92
N MET A 258 15.85 10.63 -10.24
CA MET A 258 16.86 10.22 -11.22
C MET A 258 18.17 10.98 -11.04
N GLY A 259 18.15 12.24 -10.59
CA GLY A 259 19.36 13.00 -10.24
C GLY A 259 20.13 12.43 -9.04
N LEU A 260 19.44 11.69 -8.16
CA LEU A 260 20.06 10.97 -7.04
C LEU A 260 20.41 9.51 -7.38
N LEU A 261 19.93 9.00 -8.51
CA LEU A 261 20.13 7.61 -8.91
C LEU A 261 21.53 7.42 -9.49
N ALA A 262 22.24 6.38 -9.02
CA ALA A 262 23.49 5.91 -9.61
C ALA A 262 23.29 5.53 -11.08
N SER A 263 24.36 5.58 -11.89
CA SER A 263 24.28 5.35 -13.34
C SER A 263 23.69 3.99 -13.72
N ASP A 264 23.96 2.95 -12.93
CA ASP A 264 23.42 1.58 -13.09
C ASP A 264 22.20 1.30 -12.18
N GLY A 265 21.74 2.32 -11.46
CA GLY A 265 20.67 2.22 -10.49
C GLY A 265 19.30 1.93 -11.10
N LEU A 266 18.32 1.69 -10.23
CA LEU A 266 16.93 1.50 -10.59
C LEU A 266 15.99 2.34 -9.73
N LEU A 267 15.05 3.03 -10.37
CA LEU A 267 13.89 3.64 -9.72
C LEU A 267 12.65 2.77 -9.99
N PHE A 268 11.97 2.35 -8.93
CA PHE A 268 10.58 1.91 -8.98
C PHE A 268 9.67 3.12 -8.73
N PHE A 269 8.93 3.53 -9.75
CA PHE A 269 7.90 4.56 -9.62
C PHE A 269 6.53 3.90 -9.69
N SER A 270 5.64 4.20 -8.74
CA SER A 270 4.25 3.71 -8.76
C SER A 270 3.27 4.78 -8.32
N ASN A 271 2.01 4.60 -8.70
CA ASN A 271 0.89 5.36 -8.17
C ASN A 271 -0.43 4.62 -8.46
N ASN A 272 -1.49 5.05 -7.78
CA ASN A 272 -2.84 4.47 -7.91
C ASN A 272 -3.85 5.38 -8.62
N LEU A 273 -3.40 6.46 -9.28
CA LEU A 273 -4.30 7.34 -10.03
C LEU A 273 -4.80 6.59 -11.27
N ARG A 274 -6.10 6.29 -11.32
CA ARG A 274 -6.69 5.46 -12.38
C ARG A 274 -6.47 6.05 -13.79
N SER A 275 -6.59 7.36 -13.90
CA SER A 275 -6.42 8.13 -15.14
C SER A 275 -4.97 8.53 -15.41
N PHE A 276 -3.99 8.06 -14.62
CA PHE A 276 -2.60 8.48 -14.76
C PHE A 276 -2.07 8.21 -16.17
N GLU A 277 -1.32 9.15 -16.72
CA GLU A 277 -0.54 8.98 -17.94
C GLU A 277 0.88 9.46 -17.68
N LEU A 278 1.85 8.59 -17.97
CA LEU A 278 3.27 8.94 -17.82
C LEU A 278 3.65 9.92 -18.94
N CYS A 279 4.24 11.06 -18.57
CA CYS A 279 4.61 12.10 -19.52
C CYS A 279 5.62 11.57 -20.56
N ALA A 280 5.42 11.94 -21.84
CA ALA A 280 6.29 11.55 -22.94
C ALA A 280 7.76 11.98 -22.72
N SER A 281 8.00 13.12 -22.07
CA SER A 281 9.35 13.60 -21.78
C SER A 281 10.14 12.64 -20.87
N VAL A 282 9.47 11.90 -19.98
CA VAL A 282 10.10 10.86 -19.15
C VAL A 282 10.56 9.70 -20.03
N LEU A 283 9.75 9.31 -21.02
CA LEU A 283 10.08 8.24 -21.97
C LEU A 283 11.23 8.63 -22.92
N GLU A 284 11.37 9.92 -23.24
CA GLU A 284 12.46 10.45 -24.05
C GLU A 284 13.79 10.51 -23.27
N LYS A 285 13.74 10.88 -21.98
CA LYS A 285 14.93 11.06 -21.15
C LYS A 285 15.50 9.76 -20.56
N TYR A 286 14.64 8.76 -20.31
CA TYR A 286 15.01 7.60 -19.49
C TYR A 286 14.57 6.28 -20.13
N SER A 287 15.25 5.19 -19.72
CA SER A 287 14.83 3.84 -20.06
C SER A 287 13.70 3.43 -19.13
N VAL A 288 12.49 3.35 -19.66
CA VAL A 288 11.26 3.07 -18.90
C VAL A 288 10.68 1.72 -19.29
N LYS A 289 10.36 0.91 -18.29
CA LYS A 289 9.66 -0.37 -18.45
C LYS A 289 8.43 -0.42 -17.57
N ASP A 290 7.26 -0.56 -18.18
CA ASP A 290 6.00 -0.81 -17.46
C ASP A 290 6.01 -2.23 -16.88
N VAL A 291 5.89 -2.33 -15.56
CA VAL A 291 5.83 -3.58 -14.80
C VAL A 291 4.53 -3.71 -14.00
N SER A 292 3.50 -2.93 -14.34
CA SER A 292 2.22 -2.87 -13.62
C SER A 292 1.51 -4.22 -13.52
N LYS A 293 1.64 -5.08 -14.54
CA LYS A 293 1.03 -6.41 -14.51
C LYS A 293 1.71 -7.35 -13.53
N GLN A 294 3.03 -7.22 -13.37
CA GLN A 294 3.85 -8.06 -12.50
C GLN A 294 3.84 -7.56 -11.05
N SER A 295 3.61 -6.27 -10.84
CA SER A 295 3.58 -5.66 -9.51
C SER A 295 2.34 -6.02 -8.70
N VAL A 296 1.23 -6.41 -9.34
CA VAL A 296 -0.02 -6.78 -8.66
C VAL A 296 -0.07 -8.28 -8.32
N PRO A 297 -0.15 -8.66 -7.03
CA PRO A 297 -0.24 -10.04 -6.55
C PRO A 297 -1.46 -10.81 -7.05
N ASP A 298 -1.38 -12.14 -7.01
CA ASP A 298 -2.42 -13.06 -7.50
C ASP A 298 -3.75 -12.92 -6.76
N ASP A 299 -3.73 -12.58 -5.47
CA ASP A 299 -4.92 -12.37 -4.62
C ASP A 299 -5.77 -11.15 -5.03
N PHE A 300 -5.24 -10.29 -5.90
CA PHE A 300 -5.97 -9.15 -6.45
C PHE A 300 -6.59 -9.48 -7.81
N ARG A 301 -7.92 -9.43 -7.87
CA ARG A 301 -8.67 -9.55 -9.12
C ARG A 301 -8.45 -8.32 -10.00
N ASN A 302 -8.47 -7.12 -9.42
CA ASN A 302 -8.21 -5.89 -10.14
C ASN A 302 -6.71 -5.70 -10.40
N LYS A 303 -6.23 -6.16 -11.57
CA LYS A 303 -4.85 -5.94 -12.04
C LYS A 303 -4.52 -4.52 -12.47
N LYS A 304 -5.45 -3.57 -12.28
CA LYS A 304 -5.29 -2.13 -12.55
C LYS A 304 -5.45 -1.30 -11.27
N ILE A 305 -5.18 -1.88 -10.10
CA ILE A 305 -5.31 -1.21 -8.80
C ILE A 305 -4.25 -0.12 -8.60
N HIS A 306 -3.05 -0.32 -9.15
CA HIS A 306 -2.00 0.67 -9.29
C HIS A 306 -1.26 0.47 -10.62
N ARG A 307 -0.39 1.41 -10.96
CA ARG A 307 0.59 1.30 -12.04
C ARG A 307 1.99 1.37 -11.46
N CYS A 308 2.94 0.69 -12.10
CA CYS A 308 4.31 0.61 -11.64
C CYS A 308 5.27 0.54 -12.82
N TRP A 309 6.35 1.32 -12.76
CA TRP A 309 7.40 1.39 -13.77
C TRP A 309 8.77 1.18 -13.13
N GLU A 310 9.64 0.52 -13.88
CA GLU A 310 11.08 0.52 -13.68
C GLU A 310 11.69 1.60 -14.56
N ILE A 311 12.42 2.53 -13.96
CA ILE A 311 13.04 3.67 -14.64
C ILE A 311 14.55 3.65 -14.38
N ARG A 312 15.34 3.78 -15.44
CA ARG A 312 16.81 3.79 -15.41
C ARG A 312 17.35 4.91 -16.27
N HIS A 313 18.60 5.30 -16.03
CA HIS A 313 19.33 6.15 -16.98
C HIS A 313 19.43 5.42 -18.33
N ASN A 314 19.42 6.18 -19.42
CA ASN A 314 19.68 5.60 -20.73
C ASN A 314 21.12 5.07 -20.78
N PRO A 315 21.34 3.88 -21.38
CA PRO A 315 22.67 3.28 -21.50
C PRO A 315 23.62 4.09 -22.39
#